data_AF-A0A8S0YYF6-F1
#
_entry.id   AF-A0A8S0YYF6-F1
#
_cell.length_a   1.000
_cell.length_b   1.000
_cell.length_c   1.000
_cell.angle_alpha   90.00
_cell.angle_beta   90.00
_cell.angle_gamma   90.00
#
_symmetry.space_group_name_H-M   'P 1'
#
loop_
_entity.id
_entity.type
_entity.pdbx_description
1 polymer ?
#
loop_
_entity_poly.entity_id
_entity_poly.type
_entity_poly.pdbx_seq_one_letter_code
_entity_poly.pdbx_strand_id
1 'polypeptide(L)'
;MKIYQILGTSIAIPGCSILEALNALPPGAILSASYIGLTGSALLSLVSLPFRNTIGFLYVSKNNEKVKISSMDFWGRRRDKTIPVDDWIPLLELSPKKMDPLYLTPQIADGSKYKLFIKFGNIMNQTKMSLVLE
;
A
#
# COMPACT_ATOMS: atom_id res chain seq x y z
N MET A 1 7.19 -2.54 10.00
CA MET A 1 8.42 -3.27 9.63
C MET A 1 9.42 -2.40 8.85
N LYS A 2 9.09 -1.84 7.68
CA LYS A 2 10.04 -1.02 6.90
C LYS A 2 10.64 0.17 7.66
N ILE A 3 9.81 0.89 8.41
CA ILE A 3 10.23 2.06 9.19
C ILE A 3 11.29 1.65 10.22
N TYR A 4 11.08 0.52 10.91
CA TYR A 4 12.03 -0.02 11.87
C TYR A 4 13.34 -0.46 11.23
N GLN A 5 13.28 -1.04 10.02
CA GLN A 5 14.47 -1.42 9.29
C GLN A 5 15.29 -0.21 8.83
N ILE A 6 14.64 0.82 8.30
CA ILE A 6 15.30 2.08 7.89
C ILE A 6 15.90 2.80 9.09
N LEU A 7 15.18 2.86 10.22
CA LEU A 7 15.71 3.43 11.46
C LEU A 7 16.90 2.63 11.98
N GLY A 8 16.79 1.30 12.01
CA GLY A 8 17.85 0.42 12.46
C GLY A 8 19.11 0.55 11.62
N THR A 9 18.99 0.60 10.29
CA THR A 9 20.15 0.77 9.39
C THR A 9 20.73 2.17 9.48
N SER A 10 19.90 3.20 9.64
CA SER A 10 20.34 4.59 9.83
C SER A 10 21.14 4.79 11.11
N ILE A 11 20.94 3.96 12.14
CA ILE A 11 21.73 3.99 13.39
C ILE A 11 22.92 3.03 13.31
N ALA A 12 22.74 1.85 12.73
CA ALA A 12 23.76 0.82 12.65
C ALA A 12 24.95 1.22 11.77
N ILE A 13 24.72 1.84 10.61
CA ILE A 13 25.80 2.27 9.69
C ILE A 13 26.76 3.28 10.35
N PRO A 14 26.29 4.41 10.93
CA PRO A 14 27.18 5.32 11.63
C PRO A 14 27.77 4.70 12.91
N GLY A 15 27.02 3.83 13.61
CA GLY A 15 27.55 3.08 14.77
C GLY A 15 28.74 2.21 14.40
N CYS A 16 28.62 1.40 13.34
CA CYS A 16 29.73 0.61 12.80
C CYS A 16 30.89 1.50 12.33
N SER A 17 30.60 2.69 11.79
CA SER A 17 31.63 3.63 11.34
C SER A 17 32.50 4.15 12.49
N ILE A 18 31.88 4.49 13.62
CA ILE A 18 32.58 4.94 14.83
C ILE A 18 33.39 3.80 15.45
N LEU A 19 32.80 2.59 15.53
CA LEU A 19 33.46 1.41 16.10
C LEU A 19 34.65 0.93 15.26
N GLU A 20 34.57 1.03 13.93
CA GLU A 20 35.69 0.75 13.02
C GLU A 20 36.80 1.80 13.17
N ALA A 21 36.44 3.09 13.33
CA ALA A 21 37.42 4.15 13.63
C ALA A 21 38.15 3.97 14.97
N LEU A 22 37.52 3.29 15.94
CA LEU A 22 38.11 2.94 17.23
C LEU A 22 38.91 1.63 17.20
N ASN A 23 39.09 0.99 16.04
CA ASN A 23 39.68 -0.35 15.87
C ASN A 23 39.00 -1.46 16.69
N ALA A 24 37.77 -1.24 17.14
CA ALA A 24 36.99 -2.23 17.89
C ALA A 24 36.35 -3.29 16.97
N LEU A 25 36.26 -3.01 15.66
CA LEU A 25 35.70 -3.90 14.65
C LEU A 25 36.69 -4.14 13.50
N PRO A 26 36.61 -5.30 12.81
CA PRO A 26 37.42 -5.58 11.63
C PRO A 26 37.14 -4.60 10.48
N PRO A 27 38.16 -4.22 9.69
CA PRO A 27 37.97 -3.41 8.49
C PRO A 27 37.10 -4.17 7.49
N GLY A 28 35.91 -3.62 7.19
CA GLY A 28 34.87 -4.28 6.38
C GLY A 28 33.54 -4.51 7.10
N ALA A 29 33.46 -4.24 8.40
CA ALA A 29 32.20 -4.28 9.16
C ALA A 29 31.17 -3.27 8.61
N ILE A 30 31.59 -2.04 8.30
CA ILE A 30 30.71 -1.03 7.67
C ILE A 30 30.15 -1.52 6.33
N LEU A 31 30.99 -2.13 5.49
CA LEU A 31 30.59 -2.60 4.16
C LEU A 31 29.49 -3.68 4.28
N SER A 32 29.69 -4.67 5.13
CA SER A 32 28.70 -5.73 5.35
C SER A 32 27.38 -5.20 5.93
N ALA A 33 27.45 -4.31 6.94
CA ALA A 33 26.28 -3.68 7.53
C ALA A 33 25.51 -2.83 6.49
N SER A 34 26.22 -2.09 5.64
CA SER A 34 25.63 -1.26 4.60
C SER A 34 24.95 -2.11 3.52
N TYR A 35 25.59 -3.21 3.08
CA TYR A 35 25.01 -4.14 2.11
C TYR A 35 23.70 -4.75 2.59
N ILE A 36 23.68 -5.25 3.82
CA ILE A 36 22.48 -5.87 4.42
C ILE A 36 21.38 -4.81 4.58
N GLY A 37 21.74 -3.63 5.09
CA GLY A 37 20.79 -2.56 5.32
C GLY A 37 20.13 -2.03 4.05
N LEU A 38 20.93 -1.83 3.00
CA LEU A 38 20.46 -1.28 1.73
C LEU A 38 19.65 -2.32 0.95
N THR A 39 20.14 -3.55 0.84
CA THR A 39 19.44 -4.63 0.13
C THR A 39 18.11 -4.96 0.80
N GLY A 40 18.09 -5.05 2.14
CA GLY A 40 16.86 -5.32 2.88
C GLY A 40 15.84 -4.19 2.71
N SER A 41 16.27 -2.93 2.82
CA SER A 41 15.38 -1.77 2.64
C SER A 41 14.84 -1.67 1.22
N ALA A 42 15.69 -1.95 0.22
CA ALA A 42 15.30 -1.97 -1.19
C ALA A 42 14.26 -3.06 -1.46
N LEU A 43 14.50 -4.29 -1.00
CA LEU A 43 13.60 -5.42 -1.22
C LEU A 43 12.22 -5.17 -0.59
N LEU A 44 12.17 -4.73 0.67
CA LEU A 44 10.90 -4.44 1.33
C LEU A 44 10.14 -3.28 0.66
N SER A 45 10.86 -2.28 0.15
CA SER A 45 10.26 -1.17 -0.58
C SER A 45 9.66 -1.67 -1.90
N LEU A 46 10.40 -2.50 -2.64
CA LEU A 46 9.97 -3.07 -3.93
C LEU A 46 8.72 -3.93 -3.77
N VAL A 47 8.72 -4.83 -2.79
CA VAL A 47 7.60 -5.74 -2.49
C VAL A 47 6.32 -4.97 -2.15
N SER A 48 6.44 -3.72 -1.69
CA SER A 48 5.28 -2.95 -1.26
C SER A 48 4.70 -1.96 -2.26
N LEU A 49 5.42 -1.69 -3.35
CA LEU A 49 4.86 -0.96 -4.48
C LEU A 49 3.55 -1.58 -5.00
N PRO A 50 3.40 -2.91 -5.17
CA PRO A 50 2.14 -3.49 -5.64
C PRO A 50 0.98 -3.29 -4.65
N PHE A 51 1.24 -3.34 -3.33
CA PHE A 51 0.24 -3.21 -2.26
C PHE A 51 -0.15 -1.76 -1.94
N ARG A 52 0.52 -0.78 -2.56
CA ARG A 52 0.16 0.63 -2.39
C ARG A 52 -1.21 0.91 -3.02
N ASN A 53 -2.04 1.67 -2.31
CA ASN A 53 -3.40 2.06 -2.69
C ASN A 53 -4.34 0.86 -2.91
N THR A 54 -4.06 -0.27 -2.29
CA THR A 54 -4.99 -1.41 -2.29
C THR A 54 -6.16 -1.14 -1.35
N ILE A 55 -7.39 -1.25 -1.87
CA ILE A 55 -8.63 -1.19 -1.09
C ILE A 55 -8.78 -2.52 -0.36
N GLY A 56 -8.77 -2.48 0.97
CA GLY A 56 -9.06 -3.64 1.80
C GLY A 56 -10.54 -3.76 2.12
N PHE A 57 -11.21 -2.64 2.38
CA PHE A 57 -12.63 -2.61 2.68
C PHE A 57 -13.33 -1.47 1.98
N LEU A 58 -14.53 -1.75 1.48
CA LEU A 58 -15.44 -0.79 0.90
C LEU A 58 -16.75 -0.88 1.65
N TYR A 59 -17.19 0.24 2.22
CA TYR A 59 -18.47 0.32 2.93
C TYR A 59 -19.39 1.29 2.20
N VAL A 60 -20.65 0.91 2.09
CA VAL A 60 -21.71 1.77 1.56
C VAL A 60 -22.63 2.14 2.72
N SER A 61 -22.94 3.43 2.84
CA SER A 61 -23.88 3.94 3.86
C SER A 61 -25.24 3.26 3.76
N LYS A 62 -26.01 3.25 4.85
CA LYS A 62 -27.37 2.67 4.86
C LYS A 62 -28.28 3.38 3.84
N ASN A 63 -28.10 4.69 3.69
CA ASN A 63 -28.85 5.56 2.77
C ASN A 63 -28.29 5.58 1.34
N ASN A 64 -27.24 4.80 1.04
CA ASN A 64 -26.56 4.78 -0.25
C ASN A 64 -26.05 6.15 -0.76
N GLU A 65 -25.86 7.14 0.11
CA GLU A 65 -25.34 8.47 -0.28
C GLU A 65 -23.81 8.58 -0.18
N LYS A 66 -23.17 7.71 0.61
CA LYS A 66 -21.74 7.80 0.94
C LYS A 66 -21.06 6.45 0.86
N VAL A 67 -19.86 6.45 0.29
CA VAL A 67 -18.94 5.31 0.23
C VAL A 67 -17.72 5.59 1.09
N LYS A 68 -17.40 4.69 2.02
CA LYS A 68 -16.16 4.72 2.79
C LYS A 68 -15.18 3.71 2.23
N ILE A 69 -14.10 4.21 1.66
CA ILE A 69 -13.00 3.44 1.10
C ILE A 69 -11.90 3.33 2.14
N SER A 70 -11.53 2.11 2.49
CA SER A 70 -10.40 1.83 3.38
C SER A 70 -9.25 1.29 2.56
N SER A 71 -8.27 2.14 2.27
CA SER A 71 -7.11 1.81 1.44
C SER A 71 -5.83 1.73 2.28
N MET A 72 -4.85 0.97 1.81
CA MET A 72 -3.52 0.93 2.44
C MET A 72 -2.57 1.92 1.76
N ASP A 73 -1.86 2.72 2.55
CA ASP A 73 -0.81 3.58 2.04
C ASP A 73 0.50 2.81 1.81
N PHE A 74 1.48 3.47 1.18
CA PHE A 74 2.79 2.88 0.91
C PHE A 74 3.54 2.41 2.18
N TRP A 75 3.25 3.04 3.30
CA TRP A 75 3.86 2.75 4.60
C TRP A 75 3.15 1.62 5.36
N GLY A 76 2.04 1.11 4.81
CA GLY A 76 1.21 0.08 5.44
C GLY A 76 0.19 0.62 6.43
N ARG A 77 -0.01 1.95 6.50
CA ARG A 77 -1.07 2.56 7.31
C ARG A 77 -2.38 2.53 6.52
N ARG A 78 -3.46 2.24 7.22
CA ARG A 78 -4.82 2.33 6.67
C ARG A 78 -5.21 3.80 6.54
N ARG A 79 -5.61 4.21 5.35
CA ARG A 79 -6.25 5.50 5.06
C ARG A 79 -7.70 5.27 4.69
N ASP A 80 -8.57 5.79 5.53
CA ASP A 80 -10.00 5.78 5.32
C ASP A 80 -10.41 7.10 4.65
N LYS A 81 -11.05 7.02 3.48
CA LYS A 81 -11.63 8.16 2.77
C LYS A 81 -13.13 7.94 2.63
N THR A 82 -13.93 8.90 3.08
CA THR A 82 -15.38 8.90 2.86
C THR A 82 -15.68 9.86 1.72
N ILE A 83 -16.32 9.37 0.67
CA ILE A 83 -16.74 10.15 -0.49
C ILE A 83 -18.26 10.02 -0.68
N PRO A 84 -18.94 11.00 -1.29
CA PRO A 84 -20.30 10.80 -1.77
C PRO A 84 -20.30 9.76 -2.91
N VAL A 85 -21.45 9.07 -3.11
CA VAL A 85 -21.60 8.08 -4.19
C VAL A 85 -21.47 8.74 -5.57
N ASP A 86 -21.90 9.99 -5.72
CA ASP A 86 -21.82 10.71 -7.01
C ASP A 86 -20.37 10.93 -7.50
N ASP A 87 -19.39 10.94 -6.58
CA ASP A 87 -17.97 11.07 -6.91
C ASP A 87 -17.28 9.72 -7.23
N TRP A 88 -18.00 8.61 -7.06
CA TRP A 88 -17.52 7.26 -7.32
C TRP A 88 -17.82 6.87 -8.77
N ILE A 89 -16.78 6.60 -9.56
CA ILE A 89 -16.95 6.14 -10.93
C ILE A 89 -17.22 4.63 -10.92
N PRO A 90 -18.37 4.17 -11.44
CA PRO A 90 -18.71 2.75 -11.49
C PRO A 90 -17.67 1.94 -12.23
N LEU A 91 -17.48 0.71 -11.78
CA LEU A 91 -16.43 -0.16 -12.30
C LEU A 91 -16.69 -0.62 -13.75
N LEU A 92 -17.96 -0.66 -14.18
CA LEU A 92 -18.33 -0.99 -15.56
C LEU A 92 -18.01 0.11 -16.59
N GLU A 93 -17.91 1.38 -16.17
CA GLU A 93 -17.58 2.48 -17.08
C GLU A 93 -16.08 2.56 -17.41
N LEU A 94 -15.25 1.80 -16.68
CA LEU A 94 -13.80 1.81 -16.86
C LEU A 94 -13.39 0.91 -18.03
N SER A 95 -12.56 1.45 -18.94
CA SER A 95 -12.04 0.70 -20.08
C SER A 95 -11.31 -0.57 -19.61
N PRO A 96 -11.63 -1.74 -20.19
CA PRO A 96 -11.09 -3.01 -19.74
C PRO A 96 -9.57 -3.02 -19.90
N LYS A 97 -8.86 -3.29 -18.81
CA LYS A 97 -7.39 -3.42 -18.78
C LYS A 97 -7.02 -4.89 -18.76
N LYS A 98 -5.86 -5.22 -19.36
CA LYS A 98 -5.28 -6.57 -19.35
C LYS A 98 -5.07 -7.17 -17.94
N MET A 99 -5.15 -6.36 -16.88
CA MET A 99 -4.99 -6.76 -15.48
C MET A 99 -6.30 -6.85 -14.68
N ASP A 100 -7.45 -6.59 -15.31
CA ASP A 100 -8.78 -6.70 -14.67
C ASP A 100 -9.09 -8.07 -14.06
N PRO A 101 -8.58 -9.22 -14.57
CA PRO A 101 -8.79 -10.50 -13.90
C PRO A 101 -8.18 -10.60 -12.50
N LEU A 102 -7.26 -9.69 -12.15
CA LEU A 102 -6.55 -9.71 -10.86
C LEU A 102 -7.05 -8.59 -9.94
N TYR A 103 -7.15 -7.37 -10.44
CA TYR A 103 -7.63 -6.22 -9.68
C TYR A 103 -8.31 -5.20 -10.61
N LEU A 104 -9.39 -4.61 -10.11
CA LEU A 104 -10.03 -3.46 -10.74
C LEU A 104 -9.40 -2.17 -10.24
N THR A 105 -9.38 -1.14 -11.08
CA THR A 105 -8.78 0.15 -10.72
C THR A 105 -9.86 1.25 -10.62
N PRO A 106 -10.67 1.29 -9.55
CA PRO A 106 -11.66 2.35 -9.40
C PRO A 106 -10.98 3.72 -9.40
N GLN A 107 -11.58 4.64 -10.14
CA GLN A 107 -11.21 6.04 -10.17
C GLN A 107 -12.26 6.83 -9.38
N ILE A 108 -11.79 7.78 -8.59
CA ILE A 108 -12.65 8.77 -7.94
C ILE A 108 -12.60 10.03 -8.82
N ALA A 109 -13.66 10.85 -8.82
CA ALA A 109 -13.68 12.17 -9.48
C ALA A 109 -12.44 13.05 -9.15
N ASP A 110 -11.86 12.86 -7.96
CA ASP A 110 -10.62 13.48 -7.47
C ASP A 110 -9.33 12.94 -8.15
N GLY A 111 -9.43 12.13 -9.21
CA GLY A 111 -8.30 11.57 -9.98
C GLY A 111 -7.48 10.50 -9.24
N SER A 112 -7.84 10.17 -8.00
CA SER A 112 -7.15 9.18 -7.19
C SER A 112 -7.42 7.75 -7.69
N LYS A 113 -6.34 7.02 -8.04
CA LYS A 113 -6.40 5.63 -8.51
C LYS A 113 -6.18 4.66 -7.35
N TYR A 114 -7.12 3.75 -7.18
CA TYR A 114 -7.04 2.68 -6.18
C TYR A 114 -7.05 1.32 -6.85
N LYS A 115 -6.61 0.28 -6.15
CA LYS A 115 -6.64 -1.11 -6.64
C LYS A 115 -7.60 -1.92 -5.77
N LEU A 116 -8.64 -2.48 -6.37
CA LEU A 116 -9.63 -3.32 -5.70
C LEU A 116 -9.45 -4.78 -6.14
N PHE A 117 -9.15 -5.67 -5.20
CA PHE A 117 -9.07 -7.10 -5.47
C PHE A 117 -10.45 -7.74 -5.30
N ILE A 118 -11.11 -8.05 -6.42
CA ILE A 118 -12.44 -8.69 -6.43
C ILE A 118 -12.40 -10.19 -6.16
N LYS A 119 -11.30 -10.89 -6.51
CA LYS A 119 -11.19 -12.36 -6.42
C LYS A 119 -11.11 -12.90 -4.99
N PHE A 120 -10.68 -12.09 -4.04
CA PHE A 120 -10.45 -12.48 -2.65
C PHE A 120 -11.39 -11.75 -1.66
N GLY A 121 -12.34 -10.96 -2.16
CA GLY A 121 -13.27 -10.20 -1.35
C GLY A 121 -14.48 -11.02 -0.93
N ASN A 122 -14.90 -10.89 0.34
CA ASN A 122 -16.18 -11.43 0.81
C ASN A 122 -17.25 -10.33 0.75
N ILE A 123 -18.32 -10.55 -0.01
CA ILE A 123 -19.40 -9.59 -0.18
C ILE A 123 -20.43 -9.85 0.93
N MET A 124 -20.44 -8.99 1.95
CA MET A 124 -21.42 -9.08 3.04
C MET A 124 -22.85 -8.72 2.62
N ASN A 125 -23.02 -7.90 1.58
CA ASN A 125 -24.34 -7.47 1.11
C ASN A 125 -24.34 -7.34 -0.43
N GLN A 126 -24.89 -8.35 -1.11
CA GLN A 126 -24.90 -8.41 -2.57
C GLN A 126 -25.79 -7.33 -3.21
N THR A 127 -26.92 -6.98 -2.58
CA THR A 127 -27.86 -5.97 -3.09
C THR A 127 -27.25 -4.57 -3.13
N LYS A 128 -26.40 -4.24 -2.15
CA LYS A 128 -25.67 -2.95 -2.13
C LYS A 128 -24.42 -2.95 -3.01
N MET A 129 -23.96 -4.11 -3.47
CA MET A 129 -22.78 -4.22 -4.32
C MET A 129 -23.09 -3.87 -5.78
N SER A 130 -24.30 -4.13 -6.27
CA SER A 130 -24.65 -3.75 -7.66
C SER A 130 -24.58 -2.23 -7.86
N LEU A 131 -24.97 -1.42 -6.87
CA LEU A 131 -24.82 0.06 -6.89
C LEU A 131 -23.37 0.59 -6.93
N VAL A 132 -22.38 -0.26 -6.70
CA VAL A 132 -20.96 0.10 -6.76
C VAL A 132 -20.33 -0.38 -8.08
N LEU A 133 -20.95 -1.38 -8.69
CA LEU A 133 -20.50 -2.05 -9.92
C LEU A 133 -21.17 -1.44 -11.16
N GLU A 134 -22.48 -1.26 -11.11
CA GLU A 134 -23.36 -0.59 -12.09
C GLU A 134 -23.43 0.91 -11.82
#